data_AF-A0A3E4M275-F1
#
_entry.id   AF-A0A3E4M275-F1
#
_cell.length_a   1.000
_cell.length_b   1.000
_cell.length_c   1.000
_cell.angle_alpha   90.00
_cell.angle_beta   90.00
_cell.angle_gamma   90.00
#
_symmetry.space_group_name_H-M   'P 1'
#
loop_
_entity.id
_entity.type
_entity.pdbx_description
1 polymer ?
#
loop_
_entity_poly.entity_id
_entity_poly.type
_entity_poly.pdbx_seq_one_letter_code
_entity_poly.pdbx_strand_id
1 'polypeptide(L)'
;MNKESFEYGGYHFIPERCFTKGENNFFAISRRQRIDKELGFCRPGYSYESKYPYSHEGFYAASPDKECDLFRCVENGKLYLPCQNDLQEYVEPFIKSRRQRDER
;
A
#
# COMPACT_ATOMS: atom_id res chain seq x y z
N MET A 1 1.31 -15.44 -12.15
CA MET A 1 2.31 -15.16 -11.10
C MET A 1 1.59 -15.28 -9.77
N ASN A 2 2.01 -16.24 -8.93
CA ASN A 2 1.42 -16.44 -7.60
C ASN A 2 1.79 -15.22 -6.76
N LYS A 3 0.81 -14.35 -6.47
CA LYS A 3 1.03 -13.23 -5.54
C LYS A 3 1.06 -13.83 -4.14
N GLU A 4 2.23 -14.24 -3.69
CA GLU A 4 2.42 -14.78 -2.35
C GLU A 4 2.23 -13.65 -1.33
N SER A 5 1.29 -13.84 -0.40
CA SER A 5 1.13 -12.94 0.73
C SER A 5 2.26 -13.16 1.72
N PHE A 6 2.79 -12.08 2.31
CA PHE A 6 3.76 -12.16 3.40
C PHE A 6 3.18 -11.56 4.67
N GLU A 7 3.60 -12.10 5.81
CA GLU A 7 3.26 -11.55 7.12
C GLU A 7 4.27 -10.48 7.51
N TYR A 8 3.78 -9.31 7.90
CA TYR A 8 4.60 -8.25 8.48
C TYR A 8 3.87 -7.62 9.67
N GLY A 9 4.48 -7.70 10.85
CA GLY A 9 3.92 -7.16 12.09
C GLY A 9 2.53 -7.68 12.45
N GLY A 10 2.26 -8.95 12.13
CA GLY A 10 0.98 -9.62 12.39
C GLY A 10 -0.08 -9.43 11.31
N TYR A 11 0.21 -8.67 10.24
CA TYR A 11 -0.70 -8.46 9.12
C TYR A 11 -0.21 -9.14 7.84
N HIS A 12 -1.15 -9.62 7.02
CA HIS A 12 -0.82 -10.26 5.74
C HIS A 12 -0.95 -9.26 4.58
N PHE A 13 0.13 -9.09 3.82
CA PHE A 13 0.20 -8.19 2.67
C PHE A 13 0.46 -8.96 1.38
N ILE A 14 -0.27 -8.60 0.32
CA ILE A 14 -0.11 -9.17 -1.03
C ILE A 14 0.42 -8.07 -1.94
N PRO A 15 1.56 -8.28 -2.63
CA PRO A 15 2.02 -7.34 -3.66
C PRO A 15 0.98 -7.28 -4.80
N GLU A 16 0.31 -6.14 -4.95
CA GLU A 16 -0.79 -6.03 -5.91
C GLU A 16 -0.28 -5.52 -7.26
N ARG A 17 0.43 -4.38 -7.27
CA ARG A 17 0.99 -3.75 -8.48
C ARG A 17 1.96 -2.60 -8.15
N CYS A 18 2.72 -2.17 -9.15
CA CYS A 18 3.56 -0.96 -9.11
C CYS A 18 2.84 0.23 -9.76
N PHE A 19 3.22 1.46 -9.42
CA PHE A 19 2.77 2.64 -10.14
C PHE A 19 3.38 2.69 -11.53
N THR A 20 2.56 2.94 -12.54
CA THR A 20 3.06 3.21 -13.89
C THR A 20 3.66 4.62 -13.94
N LYS A 21 4.61 4.88 -14.85
CA LYS A 21 5.24 6.21 -15.01
C LYS A 21 4.25 7.38 -15.18
N GLY A 22 3.02 7.10 -15.65
CA GLY A 22 1.96 8.10 -15.77
C GLY A 22 1.20 8.38 -14.48
N GLU A 23 1.03 7.37 -13.61
CA GLU A 23 0.36 7.50 -12.31
C GLU A 23 1.34 7.83 -11.16
N ASN A 24 2.66 7.69 -11.38
CA ASN A 24 3.72 8.03 -10.43
C ASN A 24 3.92 9.55 -10.25
N ASN A 25 2.83 10.31 -10.27
CA ASN A 25 2.85 11.69 -9.84
C ASN A 25 2.76 11.72 -8.32
N PHE A 26 3.89 11.98 -7.66
CA PHE A 26 4.01 12.04 -6.20
C PHE A 26 2.87 12.84 -5.54
N PHE A 27 2.45 13.95 -6.14
CA PHE A 27 1.39 14.80 -5.60
C PHE A 27 -0.02 14.17 -5.73
N ALA A 28 -0.25 13.36 -6.76
CA ALA A 28 -1.49 12.61 -6.91
C ALA A 28 -1.54 11.43 -5.93
N ILE A 29 -0.39 10.77 -5.71
CA ILE A 29 -0.27 9.67 -4.76
C ILE A 29 -0.42 10.16 -3.33
N SER A 30 0.28 11.24 -2.94
CA SER A 30 0.20 11.78 -1.58
C SER A 30 -1.19 12.25 -1.18
N ARG A 31 -1.97 12.78 -2.13
CA ARG A 31 -3.39 13.11 -1.90
C ARG A 31 -4.30 11.90 -1.70
N ARG A 32 -3.87 10.72 -2.12
CA ARG A 32 -4.60 9.44 -1.99
C ARG A 32 -4.13 8.62 -0.79
N GLN A 33 -3.00 9.00 -0.18
CA GLN A 33 -2.50 8.40 1.05
C GLN A 33 -3.35 8.83 2.24
N ARG A 34 -3.69 7.88 3.10
CA ARG A 34 -4.37 8.08 4.37
C ARG A 34 -3.60 7.42 5.49
N ILE A 35 -3.53 8.11 6.62
CA ILE A 35 -2.92 7.55 7.82
C ILE A 35 -3.91 6.57 8.44
N ASP A 36 -3.52 5.30 8.47
CA ASP A 36 -4.28 4.23 9.11
C ASP A 36 -3.77 4.02 10.54
N LYS A 37 -4.48 4.64 11.49
CA LYS A 37 -4.16 4.51 12.93
C LYS A 37 -4.52 3.13 13.49
N GLU A 38 -5.30 2.33 12.78
CA GLU A 38 -5.67 0.98 13.23
C GLU A 38 -4.45 0.08 13.15
N LEU A 39 -3.80 0.07 11.98
CA LEU A 39 -2.51 -0.59 11.74
C LEU A 39 -1.38 0.00 12.58
N GLY A 40 -1.27 1.33 12.61
CA GLY A 40 -0.27 2.01 13.45
C GLY A 40 1.19 1.68 13.10
N PHE A 41 1.46 1.28 11.85
CA PHE A 41 2.81 1.05 11.33
C PHE A 41 3.50 2.38 11.05
N CYS A 42 4.15 2.92 12.08
CA CYS A 42 4.92 4.16 11.99
C CYS A 42 6.32 3.95 12.53
N ARG A 43 7.30 4.68 12.01
CA ARG A 43 8.60 4.79 12.63
C ARG A 43 8.44 5.43 14.02
N PRO A 44 9.08 4.88 15.07
CA PRO A 44 9.00 5.45 16.41
C PRO A 44 9.47 6.91 16.42
N GLY A 45 8.62 7.81 16.93
CA GLY A 45 8.91 9.24 17.06
C GLY A 45 8.65 10.11 15.83
N TYR A 46 7.96 9.61 14.79
CA TYR A 46 7.77 10.37 13.55
C TYR A 46 6.58 11.35 13.55
N SER A 47 5.36 10.88 13.74
CA SER A 47 4.15 11.74 13.65
C SER A 47 2.96 11.27 14.46
N TYR A 48 2.78 9.96 14.64
CA TYR A 48 1.68 9.39 15.41
C TYR A 48 2.14 8.20 16.23
N GLU A 49 1.29 7.75 17.16
CA GLU A 49 1.59 6.62 18.03
C GLU A 49 1.89 5.38 17.18
N SER A 50 3.16 4.95 17.21
CA SER A 50 3.63 3.74 16.57
C SER A 50 3.17 2.57 17.42
N LYS A 51 2.19 1.80 16.93
CA LYS A 51 1.82 0.53 17.55
C LYS A 51 2.83 -0.56 17.21
N TYR A 52 3.38 -0.48 16.00
CA TYR A 52 4.39 -1.41 15.53
C TYR A 52 5.57 -0.64 14.93
N PRO A 53 6.82 -0.98 15.31
CA PRO A 53 8.01 -0.33 14.77
C PRO A 53 8.12 -0.63 13.28
N TYR A 54 7.67 0.30 12.46
CA TYR A 54 7.76 0.16 11.01
C TYR A 54 9.18 0.45 10.53
N SER A 55 9.67 -0.39 9.62
CA SER A 55 10.95 -0.20 8.94
C SER A 55 10.77 -0.53 7.47
N HIS A 56 10.98 0.46 6.61
CA HIS A 56 10.85 0.32 5.16
C HIS A 56 11.71 -0.84 4.62
N GLU A 57 12.96 -0.93 5.04
CA GLU A 57 13.86 -2.04 4.66
C GLU A 57 13.35 -3.40 5.16
N GLY A 58 12.82 -3.44 6.39
CA GLY A 58 12.25 -4.67 6.96
C GLY A 58 11.01 -5.16 6.22
N PHE A 59 10.15 -4.23 5.79
CA PHE A 59 8.95 -4.53 5.01
C PHE A 59 9.32 -5.13 3.65
N TYR A 60 10.25 -4.50 2.93
CA TYR A 60 10.74 -5.01 1.64
C TYR A 60 11.61 -6.27 1.75
N ALA A 61 12.21 -6.52 2.92
CA ALA A 61 12.90 -7.78 3.19
C ALA A 61 11.93 -8.94 3.38
N ALA A 62 10.75 -8.70 3.98
CA ALA A 62 9.68 -9.68 4.11
C ALA A 62 8.87 -9.86 2.82
N SER A 63 8.79 -8.81 1.99
CA SER A 63 8.08 -8.85 0.72
C SER A 63 8.79 -9.77 -0.30
N PRO A 64 8.06 -10.64 -1.02
CA PRO A 64 8.62 -11.39 -2.13
C PRO A 64 8.94 -10.48 -3.33
N ASP A 65 8.19 -9.39 -3.51
CA ASP A 65 8.34 -8.43 -4.60
C ASP A 65 8.87 -7.09 -4.08
N LYS A 66 10.12 -6.76 -4.43
CA LYS A 66 10.80 -5.52 -4.03
C LYS A 66 10.52 -4.34 -4.95
N GLU A 67 10.02 -4.61 -6.14
CA GLU A 67 9.67 -3.58 -7.11
C GLU A 67 8.22 -3.10 -6.94
N CYS A 68 7.43 -3.75 -6.08
CA CYS A 68 6.04 -3.36 -5.84
C CYS A 68 5.93 -2.07 -5.02
N ASP A 69 5.05 -1.17 -5.49
CA ASP A 69 4.66 0.02 -4.76
C ASP A 69 3.43 -0.26 -3.88
N LEU A 70 2.40 -0.96 -4.39
CA LEU A 70 1.14 -1.17 -3.69
C LEU A 70 0.98 -2.58 -3.13
N PHE A 71 0.58 -2.64 -1.87
CA PHE A 71 0.39 -3.87 -1.11
C PHE A 71 -1.02 -3.95 -0.55
N ARG A 72 -1.73 -5.02 -0.87
CA ARG A 72 -3.08 -5.25 -0.36
C ARG A 72 -3.03 -6.02 0.95
N CYS A 73 -3.59 -5.45 2.00
CA CYS A 73 -3.79 -6.16 3.26
C CYS A 73 -4.94 -7.16 3.11
N VAL A 74 -4.72 -8.42 3.49
CA VAL A 74 -5.71 -9.50 3.38
C VAL A 74 -6.81 -9.34 4.44
N GLU A 75 -6.46 -8.88 5.64
CA GLU A 75 -7.42 -8.72 6.74
C GLU A 75 -8.45 -7.62 6.47
N ASN A 76 -7.99 -6.45 6.00
CA ASN A 76 -8.88 -5.32 5.74
C ASN A 76 -9.32 -5.24 4.27
N GLY A 77 -8.65 -5.96 3.37
CA GLY A 77 -8.88 -5.88 1.92
C GLY A 77 -8.42 -4.57 1.28
N LYS A 78 -7.84 -3.64 2.06
CA LYS A 78 -7.40 -2.31 1.64
C LYS A 78 -5.97 -2.32 1.08
N LEU A 79 -5.65 -1.29 0.31
CA LEU A 79 -4.31 -1.08 -0.23
C LEU A 79 -3.47 -0.21 0.68
N TYR A 80 -2.18 -0.52 0.74
CA TYR A 80 -1.19 0.14 1.54
C TYR A 80 0.05 0.45 0.70
N LEU A 81 0.64 1.60 1.01
CA LEU A 81 1.82 2.14 0.39
C LEU A 81 2.92 2.26 1.45
N PRO A 82 3.99 1.46 1.38
CA PRO A 82 5.13 1.54 2.28
C PRO A 82 5.95 2.80 1.94
N CYS A 83 5.72 3.88 2.68
CA CYS A 83 6.56 5.06 2.62
C CYS A 83 7.85 4.83 3.42
N GLN A 84 8.80 5.78 3.35
CA GLN A 84 10.08 5.65 4.06
C GLN A 84 9.92 5.63 5.59
N ASN A 85 8.92 6.33 6.13
CA ASN A 85 8.73 6.49 7.57
C ASN A 85 7.49 5.78 8.12
N ASP A 86 6.52 5.44 7.28
CA ASP A 86 5.27 4.83 7.71
C ASP A 86 4.56 4.07 6.58
N LEU A 87 3.60 3.20 6.94
CA LEU A 87 2.74 2.49 6.00
C LEU A 87 1.40 3.23 5.90
N GLN A 88 1.07 3.74 4.72
CA GLN A 88 -0.12 4.57 4.52
C GLN A 88 -1.16 3.84 3.68
N GLU A 89 -2.43 3.93 4.07
CA GLU A 89 -3.54 3.43 3.26
C GLU A 89 -3.56 4.19 1.93
N TYR A 90 -3.58 3.47 0.81
CA TYR A 90 -3.72 4.05 -0.52
C TYR A 90 -5.14 3.88 -1.03
N VAL A 91 -5.87 4.98 -1.14
CA VAL A 91 -7.21 4.97 -1.72
C VAL A 91 -7.09 5.15 -3.23
N GLU A 92 -7.26 4.06 -3.97
CA GLU A 92 -7.32 4.13 -5.42
C GLU A 92 -8.49 5.02 -5.87
N PRO A 93 -8.29 5.88 -6.88
CA PRO A 93 -9.41 6.54 -7.51
C PRO A 93 -10.25 5.45 -8.15
N PHE A 94 -11.55 5.49 -7.89
CA PHE A 94 -12.49 4.65 -8.62
C PHE A 94 -12.46 5.08 -10.08
N ILE A 95 -11.57 4.48 -10.89
CA ILE A 95 -11.62 4.65 -12.33
C ILE A 95 -12.90 3.92 -12.72
N LYS A 96 -14.01 4.66 -12.84
CA LYS A 96 -15.19 4.16 -13.55
C LYS A 96 -14.67 3.68 -14.89
N SER A 97 -14.65 2.37 -15.09
CA SER A 97 -14.45 1.74 -16.39
C SER A 97 -15.55 2.25 -17.32
N ARG A 98 -15.31 3.43 -17.90
CA ARG A 98 -16.18 4.00 -18.92
C ARG A 98 -15.89 3.25 -20.21
N ARG A 99 -16.52 2.09 -20.37
CA ARG A 99 -17.05 1.49 -21.61
C ARG A 99 -17.29 -0.01 -21.41
N GLN A 100 -18.52 -0.34 -21.05
CA GLN A 100 -19.23 -1.32 -21.86
C GLN A 100 -20.27 -0.51 -22.65
N ARG A 101 -19.81 0.07 -23.77
CA ARG A 101 -20.71 0.33 -24.88
C ARG A 101 -20.94 -1.04 -25.50
N ASP A 102 -22.00 -1.71 -25.07
CA ASP A 102 -22.60 -2.75 -25.88
C ASP A 102 -23.54 -2.00 -26.83
N GLU A 103 -23.00 -1.62 -27.99
CA GLU A 103 -23.80 -1.33 -29.18
C GLU A 103 -24.20 -2.69 -29.76
N ARG A 104 -25.45 -3.11 -29.57
CA ARG A 104 -26.28 -3.75 -30.61
C ARG A 104 -27.74 -3.88 -30.20
#